data_AF-A0A538FDF8-F1
#
_entry.id   AF-A0A538FDF8-F1
#
_cell.length_a   1.000
_cell.length_b   1.000
_cell.length_c   1.000
_cell.angle_alpha   90.00
_cell.angle_beta   90.00
_cell.angle_gamma   90.00
#
_symmetry.space_group_name_H-M   'P 1'
#
loop_
_entity.id
_entity.type
_entity.pdbx_description
1 polymer ?
#
loop_
_entity_poly.entity_id
_entity_poly.type
_entity_poly.pdbx_seq_one_letter_code
_entity_poly.pdbx_strand_id
1 'polypeptide(L)'
;MKKLADYGFDDHPATDPERAQLAWAVAALDDCEECDDLRVELTVEEAGRPGAGLVGHLAPDSARRLRAALATALRELGEDPGR
;
A
#
# COMPACT_ATOMS: atom_id res chain seq x y z
N MET A 1 -7.52 16.03 -6.12
CA MET A 1 -8.55 14.97 -5.94
C MET A 1 -7.94 13.58 -5.72
N LYS A 2 -8.32 12.96 -4.60
CA LYS A 2 -7.92 11.60 -4.21
C LYS A 2 -9.13 10.66 -4.27
N LYS A 3 -8.95 9.47 -4.85
CA LYS A 3 -9.96 8.41 -4.89
C LYS A 3 -9.41 7.14 -4.27
N LEU A 4 -9.94 6.77 -3.10
CA LEU A 4 -9.59 5.52 -2.42
C LEU A 4 -9.97 4.32 -3.30
N ALA A 5 -9.01 3.41 -3.49
CA ALA A 5 -9.21 2.14 -4.15
C ALA A 5 -9.53 1.05 -3.12
N ASP A 6 -8.72 0.96 -2.05
CA ASP A 6 -8.95 0.04 -0.94
C ASP A 6 -8.17 0.45 0.33
N TYR A 7 -8.55 -0.12 1.46
CA TYR A 7 -7.90 0.05 2.76
C TYR A 7 -8.06 -1.22 3.61
N GLY A 8 -7.06 -1.54 4.42
CA GLY A 8 -7.12 -2.65 5.36
C GLY A 8 -6.01 -2.63 6.40
N PHE A 9 -5.90 -3.76 7.09
CA PHE A 9 -4.82 -4.06 8.02
C PHE A 9 -4.00 -5.21 7.46
N ASP A 10 -2.76 -5.35 7.92
CA ASP A 10 -2.03 -6.60 7.76
C ASP A 10 -2.51 -7.64 8.79
N ASP A 11 -2.08 -8.89 8.60
CA ASP A 11 -2.45 -10.01 9.44
C ASP A 11 -1.57 -10.13 10.71
N HIS A 12 -0.72 -9.14 10.98
CA HIS A 12 0.14 -9.18 12.16
C HIS A 12 -0.70 -8.97 13.44
N PRO A 13 -0.50 -9.75 14.52
CA PRO A 13 -1.31 -9.61 15.72
C PRO A 13 -1.18 -8.23 16.35
N ALA A 14 -2.31 -7.55 16.58
CA ALA A 14 -2.34 -6.27 17.30
C ALA A 14 -1.81 -6.34 18.74
N THR A 15 -1.67 -7.53 19.30
CA THR A 15 -1.17 -7.77 20.66
C THR A 15 0.34 -8.04 20.71
N ASP A 16 1.05 -8.08 19.57
CA ASP A 16 2.50 -8.26 19.55
C ASP A 16 3.19 -7.02 20.16
N PRO A 17 4.00 -7.18 21.22
CA PRO A 17 4.66 -6.05 21.88
C PRO A 17 5.92 -5.56 21.16
N GLU A 18 6.47 -6.32 20.21
CA GLU A 18 7.70 -5.99 19.50
C GLU A 18 7.44 -5.36 18.14
N ARG A 19 6.30 -5.68 17.53
CA ARG A 19 5.94 -5.26 16.17
C ARG A 19 4.51 -4.77 16.15
N ALA A 20 4.30 -3.57 15.63
CA ALA A 20 2.96 -3.05 15.48
C ALA A 20 2.25 -3.68 14.28
N GLN A 21 0.95 -3.91 14.42
CA GLN A 21 0.08 -4.17 13.27
C GLN A 21 0.08 -2.96 12.34
N LEU A 22 0.09 -3.21 11.03
CA LEU A 22 0.06 -2.16 10.03
C LEU A 22 -1.36 -1.93 9.49
N ALA A 23 -1.70 -0.67 9.27
CA ALA A 23 -2.78 -0.27 8.39
C ALA A 23 -2.21 0.17 7.04
N TRP A 24 -2.92 -0.13 5.96
CA TRP A 24 -2.53 0.27 4.61
C TRP A 24 -3.72 0.85 3.85
N ALA A 25 -3.43 1.77 2.93
CA ALA A 25 -4.42 2.32 2.01
C ALA A 25 -3.82 2.52 0.62
N VAL A 26 -4.62 2.26 -0.41
CA VAL A 26 -4.26 2.50 -1.81
C VAL A 26 -5.26 3.46 -2.42
N ALA A 27 -4.78 4.54 -3.06
CA ALA A 27 -5.63 5.51 -3.73
C ALA A 27 -5.05 5.97 -5.06
N ALA A 28 -5.92 6.37 -5.99
CA ALA A 28 -5.51 7.18 -7.14
C ALA A 28 -5.47 8.67 -6.73
N LEU A 29 -4.37 9.34 -7.04
CA LEU A 29 -4.07 10.72 -6.66
C LEU A 29 -3.75 11.54 -7.91
N ASP A 30 -4.45 12.66 -8.12
CA ASP A 30 -4.18 13.62 -9.20
C ASP A 30 -3.54 14.93 -8.72
N ASP A 31 -3.21 15.01 -7.43
CA ASP A 31 -2.86 16.26 -6.72
C ASP A 31 -1.44 16.19 -6.14
N CYS A 32 -0.50 15.74 -6.96
CA CYS A 32 0.92 15.77 -6.62
C CYS A 32 1.58 16.87 -7.46
N GLU A 33 1.82 18.05 -6.87
CA GLU A 33 2.34 19.23 -7.58
C GLU A 33 3.73 18.99 -8.20
N GLU A 34 4.57 18.16 -7.56
CA GLU A 34 5.90 17.77 -8.07
C GLU A 34 5.84 16.60 -9.06
N CYS A 35 4.65 16.06 -9.32
CA CYS A 35 4.45 14.95 -10.23
C CYS A 35 3.85 15.45 -11.55
N ASP A 36 4.47 15.08 -12.67
CA ASP A 36 3.94 15.45 -13.99
C ASP A 36 2.63 14.72 -14.36
N ASP A 37 2.23 13.68 -13.61
CA ASP A 37 1.12 12.79 -13.94
C ASP A 37 0.40 12.24 -12.68
N LEU A 38 -0.76 11.60 -12.90
CA LEU A 38 -1.48 10.81 -11.90
C LEU A 38 -0.57 9.80 -11.18
N ARG A 39 -0.83 9.60 -9.88
CA ARG A 39 -0.10 8.67 -9.01
C ARG A 39 -1.02 7.66 -8.35
N VAL A 40 -0.45 6.50 -8.04
CA VAL A 40 -0.99 5.61 -7.01
C VAL A 40 -0.33 6.02 -5.70
N GLU A 41 -1.13 6.48 -4.76
CA GLU A 41 -0.70 6.73 -3.40
C GLU A 41 -0.82 5.42 -2.60
N LEU A 42 0.30 4.97 -2.01
CA LEU A 42 0.34 3.87 -1.05
C LEU A 42 0.69 4.44 0.32
N THR A 43 -0.25 4.36 1.26
CA THR A 43 0.00 4.69 2.66
C THR A 43 0.24 3.40 3.44
N VAL A 44 1.29 3.37 4.26
CA VAL A 44 1.52 2.31 5.24
C VAL A 44 1.84 2.97 6.58
N GLU A 45 1.06 2.62 7.61
CA GLU A 45 1.17 3.24 8.93
C GLU A 45 0.89 2.23 10.05
N GLU A 46 1.30 2.57 11.26
CA GLU A 46 0.95 1.80 12.46
C GLU A 46 -0.57 1.89 12.72
N ALA A 47 -1.21 0.74 12.92
CA ALA A 47 -2.64 0.67 13.21
C ALA A 47 -2.99 1.49 14.48
N GLY A 48 -4.04 2.31 14.39
CA GLY A 48 -4.46 3.18 15.50
C GLY A 48 -3.63 4.47 15.65
N ARG A 49 -2.67 4.75 14.76
CA ARG A 49 -1.85 5.97 14.77
C ARG A 49 -1.88 6.68 13.40
N PRO A 50 -3.05 7.14 12.95
CA PRO A 50 -3.21 7.73 11.63
C PRO A 50 -2.33 8.97 11.44
N GLY A 51 -1.69 9.08 10.28
CA GLY A 51 -0.82 10.19 9.90
C GLY A 51 0.62 10.08 10.41
N ALA A 52 0.98 8.98 11.07
CA ALA A 52 2.35 8.75 11.56
C ALA A 52 3.19 7.83 10.65
N GLY A 53 2.59 7.28 9.58
CA GLY A 53 3.26 6.36 8.66
C GLY A 53 4.00 7.05 7.51
N LEU A 54 4.27 6.25 6.48
CA LEU A 54 4.90 6.69 5.24
C LEU A 54 3.91 6.67 4.09
N VAL A 55 4.07 7.62 3.18
CA VAL A 55 3.27 7.73 1.96
C VAL A 55 4.20 7.63 0.75
N GLY A 56 3.93 6.67 -0.13
CA GLY A 56 4.60 6.51 -1.40
C GLY A 56 3.74 7.02 -2.55
N HIS A 57 4.29 7.92 -3.38
CA HIS A 57 3.66 8.36 -4.63
C HIS A 57 4.24 7.57 -5.80
N LEU A 58 3.53 6.55 -6.25
CA LEU A 58 4.00 5.64 -7.28
C LEU A 58 3.47 6.06 -8.65
N ALA A 59 4.38 6.30 -9.60
CA ALA A 59 4.02 6.35 -11.02
C ALA A 59 3.41 4.99 -11.46
N PRO A 60 2.60 4.96 -12.53
CA PRO A 60 1.95 3.72 -12.97
C PRO A 60 2.89 2.53 -13.16
N ASP A 61 4.10 2.76 -13.69
CA ASP A 61 5.10 1.69 -13.89
C ASP A 61 5.65 1.15 -12.56
N SER A 62 5.95 2.02 -11.61
CA SER A 62 6.38 1.62 -10.26
C SER A 62 5.28 0.85 -9.53
N ALA A 63 4.02 1.28 -9.65
CA ALA A 63 2.88 0.59 -9.07
C ALA A 63 2.69 -0.82 -9.68
N ARG A 64 2.81 -0.95 -11.01
CA ARG A 64 2.78 -2.27 -11.69
C ARG A 64 3.91 -3.17 -11.22
N ARG A 65 5.12 -2.62 -11.03
CA ARG A 65 6.27 -3.37 -10.54
C ARG A 65 6.04 -3.87 -9.10
N LEU A 66 5.48 -3.04 -8.21
CA LEU A 66 5.11 -3.47 -6.87
C LEU A 66 4.05 -4.58 -6.89
N ARG A 67 3.00 -4.42 -7.70
CA ARG A 67 1.98 -5.47 -7.90
C ARG A 67 2.58 -6.79 -8.40
N ALA A 68 3.52 -6.72 -9.34
CA ALA A 68 4.22 -7.90 -9.83
C ALA A 68 5.07 -8.58 -8.73
N ALA A 69 5.73 -7.81 -7.87
CA ALA A 69 6.49 -8.36 -6.75
C ALA A 69 5.59 -9.10 -5.74
N LEU A 70 4.43 -8.52 -5.40
CA LEU A 70 3.42 -9.17 -4.56
C LEU A 70 2.90 -10.46 -5.19
N ALA A 71 2.55 -10.41 -6.49
CA ALA A 71 2.10 -11.59 -7.23
C ALA A 71 3.17 -12.69 -7.26
N THR A 72 4.46 -12.35 -7.38
CA THR A 72 5.55 -13.32 -7.29
C THR A 72 5.62 -13.93 -5.89
N ALA A 73 5.57 -13.12 -4.83
CA ALA A 73 5.59 -13.62 -3.46
C ALA A 73 4.41 -14.56 -3.15
N LEU A 74 3.20 -14.27 -3.64
CA LEU A 74 2.04 -15.14 -3.49
C LEU A 74 2.25 -16.51 -4.16
N ARG A 75 2.84 -16.54 -5.37
CA ARG A 75 3.16 -17.80 -6.04
C ARG A 75 4.16 -18.65 -5.26
N GLU A 76 5.17 -18.02 -4.65
CA GLU A 76 6.13 -18.73 -3.79
C GLU A 76 5.48 -19.35 -2.54
N LEU A 77 4.35 -18.78 -2.08
CA LEU A 77 3.54 -19.33 -0.99
C LEU A 77 2.55 -20.42 -1.47
N GLY A 78 2.47 -20.68 -2.79
CA GLY A 78 1.52 -21.62 -3.37
C GLY A 78 0.10 -21.06 -3.57
N GLU A 79 -0.07 -19.75 -3.43
CA GLU A 79 -1.37 -19.06 -3.56
C GLU A 79 -1.65 -18.59 -4.99
N ASP A 80 -2.94 -18.38 -5.31
CA ASP A 80 -3.33 -17.68 -6.53
C ASP A 80 -2.98 -16.18 -6.41
N PRO A 81 -2.09 -15.64 -7.27
CA PRO A 81 -1.71 -14.23 -7.21
C PRO A 81 -2.85 -13.25 -7.55
N GLY A 82 -3.99 -13.73 -8.07
CA GLY A 82 -5.10 -12.88 -8.47
C GLY A 82 -4.81 -12.04 -9.72
N ARG A 83 -5.57 -10.94 -9.90
CA ARG A 83 -5.61 -10.13 -11.13
C ARG A 83 -4.76 -8.86 -11.05
#